data_AF-A0A067QRR2-F1
#
_entry.id   AF-A0A067QRR2-F1
#
_cell.length_a   1.000
_cell.length_b   1.000
_cell.length_c   1.000
_cell.angle_alpha   90.00
_cell.angle_beta   90.00
_cell.angle_gamma   90.00
#
_symmetry.space_group_name_H-M   'P 1'
#
loop_
_entity.id
_entity.type
_entity.pdbx_description
1 polymer ?
#
loop_
_entity_poly.entity_id
_entity_poly.type
_entity_poly.pdbx_seq_one_letter_code
_entity_poly.pdbx_strand_id
1 'polypeptide(L)' 'RERSSINVRAGIVGDMLIGPHLLPSRLRGHLPRLFEDVPLNTRRQMWFMHDRAPAHFSHHVRYHLNEQYPQRWIG' A
#
# COMPACT_ATOMS: atom_id res chain seq x y z
N ARG A 1 -25.47 1.86 20.16
CA ARG A 1 -24.86 2.73 19.12
C ARG A 1 -23.91 1.86 18.31
N GLU A 2 -24.30 1.43 17.12
CA GLU A 2 -23.42 0.62 16.25
C GLU A 2 -22.26 1.50 15.76
N ARG A 3 -21.01 1.06 15.96
CA ARG A 3 -19.83 1.71 15.38
C ARG A 3 -19.73 1.24 13.93
N SER A 4 -20.07 2.10 12.98
CA SER A 4 -19.66 1.93 11.58
C SER A 4 -18.16 2.24 11.48
N SER A 5 -17.33 1.23 11.21
CA SER A 5 -15.92 1.43 10.87
C SER A 5 -15.77 1.57 9.35
N ILE A 6 -14.90 2.50 8.94
CA ILE A 6 -14.45 2.63 7.55
C ILE A 6 -12.97 2.25 7.46
N ASN A 7 -12.60 1.56 6.39
CA ASN A 7 -11.21 1.26 6.10
C ASN A 7 -10.63 2.39 5.25
N VAL A 8 -9.49 2.95 5.68
CA VAL A 8 -8.79 4.02 4.97
C VAL A 8 -7.36 3.59 4.73
N ARG A 9 -6.83 3.87 3.54
CA ARG A 9 -5.38 3.83 3.26
C ARG A 9 -4.90 5.19 2.80
N ALA A 10 -3.73 5.57 3.27
CA ALA A 10 -2.99 6.73 2.83
C ALA A 10 -1.51 6.34 2.76
N GLY A 11 -0.73 7.10 1.99
CA GLY A 11 0.71 6.92 1.87
C GLY A 11 1.43 8.27 1.92
N ILE A 12 2.73 8.23 2.18
CA ILE A 12 3.61 9.39 2.09
C ILE A 12 4.79 8.98 1.22
N VAL A 13 5.10 9.79 0.21
CA VAL A 13 6.27 9.61 -0.67
C VAL A 13 7.01 10.93 -0.75
N GLY A 14 8.17 11.03 -0.09
CA GLY A 14 8.88 12.30 0.04
C GLY A 14 8.03 13.33 0.80
N ASP A 15 7.76 14.47 0.17
CA ASP A 15 6.88 15.54 0.65
C ASP A 15 5.42 15.39 0.18
N MET A 16 5.11 14.34 -0.60
CA MET A 16 3.78 14.11 -1.16
C MET A 16 2.94 13.21 -0.27
N LEU A 17 1.79 13.71 0.17
CA LEU A 17 0.73 12.90 0.77
C LEU A 17 -0.12 12.26 -0.33
N ILE A 18 -0.41 10.97 -0.18
CA ILE A 18 -1.24 10.20 -1.11
C ILE A 18 -2.47 9.65 -0.40
N GLY A 19 -3.64 9.84 -1.00
CA GLY A 19 -4.93 9.54 -0.36
C GLY A 19 -5.42 10.69 0.53
N PRO A 20 -6.40 10.44 1.42
CA PRO A 20 -6.93 9.14 1.85
C PRO A 20 -7.82 8.45 0.80
N HIS A 21 -7.65 7.14 0.66
CA HIS A 21 -8.53 6.29 -0.15
C HIS A 21 -9.43 5.45 0.76
N LEU A 22 -10.74 5.57 0.55
CA LEU A 22 -11.72 4.71 1.19
C LEU A 22 -11.66 3.32 0.58
N LEU A 23 -11.65 2.30 1.43
CA LEU A 23 -11.60 0.91 1.01
C LEU A 23 -12.91 0.20 1.32
N PRO A 24 -13.24 -0.87 0.56
CA PRO A 24 -14.34 -1.75 0.92
C PRO A 24 -14.17 -2.28 2.35
N SER A 25 -15.29 -2.59 3.00
CA SER A 25 -15.32 -3.16 4.35
C SER A 25 -14.51 -4.47 4.45
N ARG A 26 -14.37 -5.21 3.34
CA ARG A 26 -13.58 -6.45 3.25
C ARG A 26 -12.30 -6.23 2.43
N LEU A 27 -11.15 -6.18 3.12
CA LEU A 27 -9.83 -6.04 2.52
C LEU A 27 -9.40 -7.36 1.85
N ARG A 28 -9.53 -7.46 0.53
CA ARG A 28 -9.15 -8.67 -0.22
C ARG A 28 -7.70 -8.67 -0.68
N GLY A 29 -6.72 -8.40 0.19
CA GLY A 29 -5.27 -8.54 -0.10
C GLY A 29 -4.70 -7.76 -1.31
N HIS A 30 -5.54 -7.11 -2.11
CA HIS A 30 -5.15 -6.30 -3.25
C HIS A 30 -4.58 -5.00 -2.70
N LEU A 31 -3.39 -4.65 -3.17
CA LEU A 31 -2.87 -3.30 -3.06
C LEU A 31 -3.72 -2.45 -4.02
N PRO A 32 -4.53 -1.50 -3.52
CA PRO A 32 -5.20 -0.56 -4.39
C PRO A 32 -4.14 0.19 -5.18
N ARG A 33 -4.55 0.78 -6.29
CA ARG A 33 -3.70 1.62 -7.12
C ARG A 33 -3.37 2.97 -6.45
N LEU A 34 -2.92 2.92 -5.19
CA LEU A 34 -2.59 4.07 -4.36
C LEU A 34 -1.53 4.96 -5.01
N PHE A 35 -0.70 4.42 -5.89
CA PHE A 35 0.42 5.16 -6.45
C PHE A 35 0.19 5.66 -7.88
N GLU A 36 -1.05 5.63 -8.40
CA GLU A 36 -1.34 6.17 -9.73
C GLU A 36 -0.92 7.65 -9.84
N ASP A 37 -1.17 8.43 -8.80
CA ASP A 37 -0.85 9.86 -8.73
C ASP A 37 0.63 10.14 -8.46
N VAL A 38 1.43 9.11 -8.16
CA VAL A 38 2.87 9.25 -7.97
C VAL A 38 3.56 9.27 -9.35
N PRO A 39 4.47 10.22 -9.62
CA PRO A 39 5.27 10.19 -10.85
C PRO A 39 5.95 8.84 -11.05
N LEU A 40 5.93 8.33 -12.29
CA LEU A 40 6.45 6.99 -12.60
C LEU A 40 7.93 6.83 -12.21
N ASN A 41 8.75 7.85 -12.41
CA ASN A 41 10.16 7.82 -12.04
C ASN A 41 10.34 7.64 -10.53
N THR A 42 9.53 8.35 -9.73
CA THR A 42 9.52 8.20 -8.27
C THR A 42 9.09 6.79 -7.86
N ARG A 43 8.01 6.25 -8.44
CA ARG A 43 7.58 4.86 -8.16
C ARG A 43 8.66 3.83 -8.44
N ARG A 44 9.40 3.99 -9.54
CA ARG A 44 10.45 3.06 -9.94
C ARG A 44 11.65 3.08 -8.99
N GLN A 45 11.89 4.18 -8.29
CA GLN A 45 13.08 4.37 -7.44
C GLN A 45 12.80 4.34 -5.94
N MET A 46 11.54 4.51 -5.51
CA MET A 46 11.19 4.58 -4.09
C MET A 46 11.35 3.24 -3.35
N TRP A 47 11.46 3.31 -2.03
CA TRP A 47 11.30 2.17 -1.15
C TRP A 47 9.83 2.03 -0.76
N PHE A 48 9.32 0.79 -0.76
CA PHE A 48 7.97 0.50 -0.30
C PHE A 48 8.00 0.02 1.16
N MET A 49 7.23 0.64 2.04
CA MET A 49 7.12 0.22 3.44
C MET A 49 5.65 -0.01 3.81
N HIS A 50 5.35 -1.16 4.43
CA HIS A 50 4.03 -1.45 5.01
C HIS A 50 4.16 -1.96 6.45
N ASP A 51 3.05 -1.94 7.19
CA ASP A 51 3.01 -2.55 8.52
C ASP A 51 3.07 -4.09 8.45
N ARG A 52 3.28 -4.74 9.58
CA ARG A 52 3.29 -6.20 9.68
C ARG A 52 1.90 -6.80 9.84
N ALA A 53 0.83 -6.10 9.43
CA ALA A 53 -0.50 -6.64 9.62
C ALA A 53 -0.66 -7.95 8.81
N PRO A 54 -1.33 -8.99 9.36
CA PRO A 54 -1.39 -10.30 8.73
C PRO A 54 -1.90 -10.29 7.28
N ALA A 55 -2.76 -9.34 6.93
CA ALA A 55 -3.27 -9.15 5.56
C ALA A 55 -2.18 -8.78 4.54
N HIS A 56 -1.08 -8.18 4.99
CA HIS A 56 0.05 -7.75 4.17
C HIS A 56 1.18 -8.78 4.11
N PHE A 57 1.12 -9.85 4.91
CA PHE A 57 2.17 -10.87 5.00
C PHE A 57 1.96 -12.11 4.12
N SER A 58 0.96 -12.09 3.25
CA SER A 58 0.70 -13.22 2.34
C SER A 58 1.85 -13.44 1.35
N HIS A 59 2.06 -14.69 0.94
CA HIS A 59 3.08 -15.04 -0.06
C HIS A 59 2.89 -14.26 -1.37
N HIS A 60 1.64 -14.06 -1.79
CA HIS A 60 1.32 -13.32 -3.01
C HIS A 60 1.74 -11.84 -2.92
N VAL A 61 1.53 -11.19 -1.77
CA VAL A 61 1.97 -9.80 -1.56
C VAL A 61 3.49 -9.71 -1.61
N ARG A 62 4.21 -10.63 -0.95
CA ARG A 62 5.68 -10.64 -0.99
C ARG A 62 6.24 -10.87 -2.39
N TYR A 63 5.67 -11.81 -3.13
CA TYR A 63 6.07 -12.07 -4.52
C TYR A 63 5.91 -10.80 -5.37
N HIS A 64 4.74 -10.16 -5.27
CA HIS A 64 4.49 -8.90 -5.95
C HIS A 64 5.49 -7.80 -5.55
N LEU A 65 5.78 -7.63 -4.26
CA LEU A 65 6.74 -6.62 -3.80
C LEU A 65 8.18 -6.92 -4.26
N ASN A 66 8.59 -8.19 -4.31
CA ASN A 66 9.89 -8.58 -4.85
C ASN A 66 10.02 -8.27 -6.34
N GLU A 67 8.95 -8.46 -7.12
CA GLU A 67 8.95 -8.11 -8.55
C GLU A 67 8.95 -6.59 -8.79
N GLN A 68 8.14 -5.84 -8.04
CA GLN A 68 7.96 -4.40 -8.29
C GLN A 68 9.02 -3.53 -7.60
N TYR A 69 9.54 -3.96 -6.45
CA TYR A 69 10.49 -3.22 -5.62
C TYR A 69 11.67 -4.11 -5.21
N PRO A 70 12.43 -4.69 -6.15
CA PRO A 70 13.51 -5.62 -5.83
C PRO A 70 14.51 -4.97 -4.88
N GLN A 71 14.73 -5.63 -3.72
CA GLN A 71 15.60 -5.18 -2.64
C GLN A 71 15.28 -3.77 -2.08
N ARG A 72 14.07 -3.26 -2.31
CA ARG A 72 13.62 -1.92 -1.92
C ARG A 72 12.23 -1.94 -1.29
N TRP A 73 11.96 -2.93 -0.45
CA TRP A 73 10.77 -2.94 0.39
C TRP A 73 11.06 -3.46 1.79
N ILE A 74 10.32 -2.93 2.78
CA ILE A 74 10.47 -3.24 4.20
C ILE A 74 9.08 -3.53 4.77
N GLY A 75 8.96 -4.62 5.55
CA GLY A 75 7.70 -5.03 6.16
C GLY A 75 7.74 -6.46 6.64
#